data_AF-A0A971KMM8-F1
#
_entry.id   AF-A0A971KMM8-F1
#
_cell.length_a   1.000
_cell.length_b   1.000
_cell.length_c   1.000
_cell.angle_alpha   90.00
_cell.angle_beta   90.00
_cell.angle_gamma   90.00
#
_symmetry.space_group_name_H-M   'P 1'
#
loop_
_entity.id
_entity.type
_entity.pdbx_description
1 polymer ?
#
loop_
_entity_poly.entity_id
_entity_poly.type
_entity_poly.pdbx_seq_one_letter_code
_entity_poly.pdbx_strand_id
1 'polypeptide(L)'
;MYGLGLILTLVLSGGVIAYIGDKIGMKIGRKRLSLFGLRPKYTSIVITIVTGILIAAASLAVLTIASADVRTALFHMKEIQTALATSEVRFNASQQRLFEVEQELAAQEAQVQSLAEEIQRKTLEYEELSHQLLEVVEQRDAAKVELESAQAEAAEMERQFADLQADYENMMTNFELIKTEYQEMNAAYTAIAQQYETALAQYNQARSDLAATEEELEETRRSLALEKQRLEDMKEINQLFQAKIDELRQTEEEMKTHMQALTQEYNLMVSLQNELIQEKQTELELIKSSNFVFQANEIILATVMEGSRDIEDMRQEIITFLNQANQIALRRGVMDKATSRAALVIENEHLQEVLHYLERAEGKHVIRALAASNTLPGEPVEVRLVYLPNTLIYKKGEIILSREIDLSAPGVNVEDEIAAMLSRINDIGISRGMITYADGTLGTALTGDEFMATLRQMRQHDSMIEVQAVARHDIWNAVGPLSIDLKVVPLDS
;
A
#
# COMPACT_ATOMS: atom_id res chain seq x y z
N MET A 1 145.74 -132.06 62.27
CA MET A 1 146.26 -133.42 62.56
C MET A 1 147.79 -133.57 62.39
N TYR A 2 148.55 -132.55 61.97
CA TYR A 2 150.02 -132.67 61.80
C TYR A 2 150.84 -132.47 63.08
N GLY A 3 150.28 -131.86 64.14
CA GLY A 3 151.03 -131.52 65.36
C GLY A 3 151.58 -132.72 66.12
N LEU A 4 150.81 -133.81 66.26
CA LEU A 4 151.27 -135.01 66.96
C LEU A 4 152.40 -135.75 66.21
N GLY A 5 152.34 -135.83 64.88
CA GLY A 5 153.40 -136.43 64.06
C GLY A 5 154.71 -135.67 64.13
N LEU A 6 154.65 -134.34 64.17
CA LEU A 6 155.81 -133.44 64.33
C LEU A 6 156.44 -133.57 65.72
N ILE A 7 155.63 -133.66 66.78
CA ILE A 7 156.15 -133.87 68.14
C ILE A 7 156.81 -135.25 68.26
N LEU A 8 156.22 -136.31 67.69
CA LEU A 8 156.75 -137.66 67.79
C LEU A 8 158.10 -137.82 67.06
N THR A 9 158.24 -137.18 65.89
CA THR A 9 159.52 -137.14 65.16
C THR A 9 160.57 -136.30 65.87
N LEU A 10 160.18 -135.22 66.56
CA LEU A 10 161.09 -134.36 67.32
C LEU A 10 161.62 -135.04 68.58
N VAL A 11 160.78 -135.80 69.30
CA VAL A 11 161.19 -136.58 70.47
C VAL A 11 162.13 -137.72 70.05
N LEU A 12 161.82 -138.42 68.95
CA LEU A 12 162.69 -139.49 68.43
C LEU A 12 164.04 -138.96 67.95
N SER A 13 164.05 -137.89 67.16
CA SER A 13 165.30 -137.27 66.67
C SER A 13 166.10 -136.65 67.81
N GLY A 14 165.46 -135.95 68.74
CA GLY A 14 166.09 -135.41 69.94
C GLY A 14 166.73 -136.49 70.82
N GLY A 15 166.05 -137.63 71.01
CA GLY A 15 166.58 -138.77 71.77
C GLY A 15 167.79 -139.44 71.11
N VAL A 16 167.76 -139.62 69.78
CA VAL A 16 168.89 -140.19 69.03
C VAL A 16 170.10 -139.26 69.07
N ILE A 17 169.90 -137.96 68.89
CA ILE A 17 170.99 -136.97 68.89
C ILE A 17 171.58 -136.82 70.30
N ALA A 18 170.75 -136.83 71.35
CA ALA A 18 171.21 -136.81 72.74
C ALA A 18 172.06 -138.05 73.08
N TYR A 19 171.64 -139.23 72.64
CA TYR A 19 172.40 -140.48 72.84
C TYR A 19 173.77 -140.45 72.14
N ILE A 20 173.83 -139.92 70.91
CA ILE A 20 175.10 -139.76 70.19
C ILE A 20 176.01 -138.76 70.91
N GLY A 21 175.46 -137.63 71.37
CA GLY A 21 176.20 -136.62 72.14
C GLY A 21 176.85 -137.20 73.40
N ASP A 22 176.10 -138.00 74.16
CA ASP A 22 176.60 -138.63 75.40
C ASP A 22 177.68 -139.69 75.12
N LYS A 23 177.51 -140.43 74.02
CA LYS A 23 178.49 -141.44 73.56
C LYS A 23 179.80 -140.80 73.09
N ILE A 24 179.73 -139.64 72.43
CA ILE A 24 180.92 -138.85 72.04
C ILE A 24 181.63 -138.33 73.30
N GLY A 25 180.87 -137.81 74.28
CA GLY A 25 181.40 -137.37 75.58
C GLY A 25 182.17 -138.48 76.32
N MET A 26 181.60 -139.69 76.41
CA MET A 26 182.25 -140.83 77.05
C MET A 26 183.50 -141.35 76.32
N LYS A 27 183.48 -141.39 74.98
CA LYS A 27 184.58 -141.95 74.18
C LYS A 27 185.83 -141.08 74.26
N ILE A 28 185.64 -139.76 74.40
CA ILE A 28 186.72 -138.79 74.61
C ILE A 28 187.27 -138.90 76.04
N GLY A 29 186.42 -139.17 77.04
CA GLY A 29 186.82 -139.39 78.44
C GLY A 29 187.83 -140.54 78.64
N ARG A 30 187.80 -141.58 77.81
CA ARG A 30 188.77 -142.71 77.87
C ARG A 30 190.11 -142.41 77.21
N LYS A 31 190.15 -141.52 76.20
CA LYS A 31 191.39 -141.21 75.47
C LYS A 31 192.33 -140.24 76.19
N ARG A 32 191.99 -139.79 77.41
CA ARG A 32 192.73 -138.73 78.15
C ARG A 32 193.04 -137.51 77.28
N LEU A 33 192.11 -137.14 76.40
CA LEU A 33 192.27 -135.95 75.57
C LEU A 33 192.11 -134.71 76.44
N SER A 34 193.16 -133.91 76.46
CA SER A 34 193.19 -132.60 77.08
C SER A 34 192.72 -131.60 76.03
N LEU A 35 191.59 -130.93 76.29
CA LEU A 35 191.24 -129.70 75.58
C LEU A 35 191.76 -128.57 76.47
N PHE A 36 192.74 -127.83 75.97
CA PHE A 36 193.33 -126.66 76.66
C PHE A 36 193.79 -126.90 78.11
N GLY A 37 194.41 -128.04 78.42
CA GLY A 37 195.09 -128.25 79.71
C GLY A 37 194.17 -128.60 80.89
N LEU A 38 192.87 -128.76 80.68
CA LEU A 38 191.93 -129.16 81.72
C LEU A 38 192.05 -130.65 82.09
N ARG A 39 191.84 -130.95 83.38
CA ARG A 39 191.80 -132.33 83.89
C ARG A 39 190.73 -133.12 83.11
N PRO A 40 191.01 -134.34 82.60
CA PRO A 40 190.17 -135.05 81.62
C PRO A 40 188.67 -135.22 81.95
N LYS A 41 188.25 -135.02 83.21
CA LYS A 41 186.86 -135.08 83.67
C LYS A 41 186.01 -133.85 83.26
N TYR A 42 186.58 -132.65 83.09
CA TYR A 42 185.82 -131.41 82.84
C TYR A 42 185.58 -131.11 81.36
N THR A 43 186.53 -131.48 80.50
CA THR A 43 186.45 -131.32 79.05
C THR A 43 185.22 -131.99 78.45
N SER A 44 184.87 -133.17 78.94
CA SER A 44 183.69 -133.89 78.46
C SER A 44 182.39 -133.15 78.78
N ILE A 45 182.30 -132.49 79.94
CA ILE A 45 181.09 -131.79 80.39
C ILE A 45 180.80 -130.56 79.51
N VAL A 46 181.82 -129.75 79.20
CA VAL A 46 181.66 -128.53 78.40
C VAL A 46 181.15 -128.85 77.00
N ILE A 47 181.71 -129.88 76.37
CA ILE A 47 181.28 -130.31 75.04
C ILE A 47 179.81 -130.74 75.09
N THR A 48 179.38 -131.48 76.12
CA THR A 48 177.98 -131.90 76.26
C THR A 48 177.01 -130.70 76.33
N ILE A 49 177.35 -129.64 77.08
CA ILE A 49 176.51 -128.43 77.18
C ILE A 49 176.39 -127.71 75.84
N VAL A 50 177.52 -127.50 75.15
CA VAL A 50 177.55 -126.83 73.83
C VAL A 50 176.74 -127.63 72.81
N THR A 51 176.83 -128.96 72.85
CA THR A 51 176.03 -129.83 72.00
C THR A 51 174.54 -129.68 72.32
N GLY A 52 174.17 -129.61 73.60
CA GLY A 52 172.79 -129.36 74.05
C GLY A 52 172.18 -128.06 73.51
N ILE A 53 172.93 -126.95 73.53
CA ILE A 53 172.47 -125.65 73.00
C ILE A 53 172.28 -125.72 71.48
N LEU A 54 173.22 -126.33 70.76
CA LEU A 54 173.12 -126.51 69.31
C LEU A 54 171.89 -127.31 68.90
N ILE A 55 171.50 -128.31 69.71
CA ILE A 55 170.30 -129.10 69.46
C ILE A 55 169.03 -128.25 69.63
N ALA A 56 168.93 -127.43 70.69
CA ALA A 56 167.75 -126.60 70.93
C ALA A 56 167.56 -125.54 69.82
N ALA A 57 168.64 -124.88 69.39
CA ALA A 57 168.60 -123.89 68.31
C ALA A 57 168.20 -124.53 66.97
N ALA A 58 168.76 -125.70 66.63
CA ALA A 58 168.38 -126.44 65.43
C ALA A 58 166.90 -126.88 65.48
N SER A 59 166.41 -127.30 66.65
CA SER A 59 165.01 -127.70 66.84
C SER A 59 164.05 -126.53 66.58
N LEU A 60 164.37 -125.34 67.09
CA LEU A 60 163.55 -124.13 66.89
C LEU A 60 163.58 -123.66 65.42
N ALA A 61 164.75 -123.71 64.77
CA ALA A 61 164.90 -123.34 63.37
C ALA A 61 164.07 -124.25 62.45
N VAL A 62 164.12 -125.57 62.69
CA VAL A 62 163.29 -126.54 61.95
C VAL A 62 161.81 -126.25 62.15
N LEU A 63 161.37 -125.95 63.38
CA LEU A 63 159.97 -125.66 63.68
C LEU A 63 159.44 -124.44 62.90
N THR A 64 160.26 -123.39 62.78
CA THR A 64 159.90 -122.13 62.09
C THR A 64 159.80 -122.31 60.57
N ILE A 65 160.64 -123.18 59.99
CA ILE A 65 160.59 -123.53 58.57
C ILE A 65 159.38 -124.43 58.30
N ALA A 66 159.21 -125.48 59.10
CA ALA A 66 158.20 -126.52 58.89
C ALA A 66 156.76 -126.04 59.15
N SER A 67 156.55 -125.09 60.06
CA SER A 67 155.21 -124.60 60.41
C SER A 67 154.99 -123.15 59.97
N ALA A 68 154.04 -122.96 59.05
CA ALA A 68 153.55 -121.64 58.68
C ALA A 68 152.92 -120.91 59.89
N ASP A 69 152.21 -121.62 60.76
CA ASP A 69 151.55 -121.03 61.94
C ASP A 69 152.57 -120.43 62.92
N VAL A 70 153.70 -121.11 63.13
CA VAL A 70 154.80 -120.62 63.99
C VAL A 70 155.47 -119.40 63.35
N ARG A 71 155.63 -119.39 62.01
CA ARG A 71 156.20 -118.27 61.26
C ARG A 71 155.31 -117.01 61.30
N THR A 72 153.99 -117.20 61.18
CA THR A 72 153.01 -116.12 61.29
C THR A 72 152.96 -115.56 62.71
N ALA A 73 153.05 -116.42 63.74
CA ALA A 73 153.07 -116.01 65.14
C ALA A 73 154.36 -115.27 65.55
N LEU A 74 155.54 -115.67 65.05
CA LEU A 74 156.82 -115.01 65.35
C LEU A 74 157.06 -113.70 64.58
N PHE A 75 156.53 -113.55 63.36
CA PHE A 75 156.93 -112.43 62.47
C PHE A 75 155.80 -111.55 61.89
N HIS A 76 154.52 -111.97 61.85
CA HIS A 76 153.46 -111.27 61.09
C HIS A 76 152.26 -110.74 61.91
N MET A 77 152.33 -110.75 63.25
CA MET A 77 151.21 -110.31 64.12
C MET A 77 150.78 -108.84 63.86
N LYS A 78 151.71 -107.97 63.44
CA LYS A 78 151.44 -106.53 63.25
C LYS A 78 150.63 -106.21 62.00
N GLU A 79 150.83 -106.94 60.90
CA GLU A 79 150.09 -106.75 59.63
C GLU A 79 148.64 -107.22 59.72
N ILE A 80 148.39 -108.32 60.45
CA ILE A 80 147.04 -108.83 60.66
C ILE A 80 146.23 -107.86 61.53
N GLN A 81 146.84 -107.28 62.57
CA GLN A 81 146.19 -106.27 63.42
C GLN A 81 145.86 -104.99 62.64
N THR A 82 146.76 -104.50 61.77
CA THR A 82 146.45 -103.33 60.93
C THR A 82 145.41 -103.63 59.88
N ALA A 83 145.42 -104.80 59.24
CA ALA A 83 144.38 -105.19 58.29
C ALA A 83 143.00 -105.28 58.96
N LEU A 84 142.92 -105.84 60.17
CA LEU A 84 141.69 -105.92 60.96
C LEU A 84 141.19 -104.53 61.36
N ALA A 85 142.06 -103.67 61.90
CA ALA A 85 141.69 -102.29 62.26
C ALA A 85 141.23 -101.47 61.05
N THR A 86 141.88 -101.63 59.89
CA THR A 86 141.47 -100.95 58.65
C THR A 86 140.13 -101.48 58.12
N SER A 87 139.88 -102.79 58.28
CA SER A 87 138.61 -103.42 57.91
C SER A 87 137.47 -102.96 58.81
N GLU A 88 137.67 -102.85 60.13
CA GLU A 88 136.69 -102.31 61.06
C GLU A 88 136.35 -100.85 60.73
N VAL A 89 137.35 -100.01 60.45
CA VAL A 89 137.12 -98.62 60.04
C VAL A 89 136.33 -98.53 58.73
N ARG A 90 136.67 -99.35 57.72
CA ARG A 90 135.93 -99.38 56.44
C ARG A 90 134.51 -99.92 56.60
N PHE A 91 134.32 -100.93 57.45
CA PHE A 91 133.00 -101.50 57.74
C PHE A 91 132.12 -100.47 58.45
N ASN A 92 132.64 -99.80 59.48
CA ASN A 92 131.92 -98.73 60.18
C ASN A 92 131.63 -97.55 59.24
N ALA A 93 132.59 -97.14 58.40
CA ALA A 93 132.37 -96.09 57.42
C ALA A 93 131.33 -96.48 56.35
N SER A 94 131.27 -97.75 55.96
CA SER A 94 130.27 -98.25 55.00
C SER A 94 128.88 -98.35 55.63
N GLN A 95 128.78 -98.81 56.88
CA GLN A 95 127.54 -98.78 57.67
C GLN A 95 127.03 -97.35 57.86
N GLN A 96 127.92 -96.40 58.12
CA GLN A 96 127.55 -95.00 58.28
C GLN A 96 127.07 -94.38 56.95
N ARG A 97 127.73 -94.69 55.83
CA ARG A 97 127.24 -94.28 54.50
C ARG A 97 125.90 -94.91 54.14
N LEU A 98 125.69 -96.19 54.48
CA LEU A 98 124.40 -96.85 54.28
C LEU A 98 123.31 -96.13 55.09
N PHE A 99 123.58 -95.81 56.36
CA PHE A 99 122.65 -95.06 57.20
C PHE A 99 122.37 -93.64 56.65
N GLU A 100 123.40 -92.94 56.16
CA GLU A 100 123.24 -91.62 55.54
C GLU A 100 122.40 -91.68 54.25
N VAL A 101 122.67 -92.66 53.36
CA VAL A 101 121.90 -92.85 52.12
C VAL A 101 120.48 -93.33 52.41
N GLU A 102 120.27 -94.19 53.40
CA GLU A 102 118.92 -94.60 53.85
C GLU A 102 118.13 -93.41 54.39
N GLN A 103 118.77 -92.52 55.16
CA GLN A 103 118.13 -91.27 55.60
C GLN A 103 117.82 -90.33 54.44
N GLU A 104 118.75 -90.16 53.49
CA GLU A 104 118.56 -89.30 52.31
C GLU A 104 117.44 -89.84 51.42
N LEU A 105 117.39 -91.16 51.18
CA LEU A 105 116.32 -91.82 50.45
C LEU A 105 114.98 -91.65 51.17
N ALA A 106 114.93 -91.85 52.49
CA ALA A 106 113.71 -91.65 53.28
C ALA A 106 113.24 -90.18 53.23
N ALA A 107 114.16 -89.21 53.27
CA ALA A 107 113.83 -87.79 53.13
C ALA A 107 113.33 -87.46 51.72
N GLN A 108 113.92 -88.06 50.69
CA GLN A 108 113.52 -87.87 49.30
C GLN A 108 112.19 -88.55 48.98
N GLU A 109 111.93 -89.74 49.52
CA GLU A 109 110.63 -90.42 49.45
C GLU A 109 109.54 -89.58 50.12
N ALA A 110 109.81 -89.03 51.31
CA ALA A 110 108.91 -88.10 51.99
C ALA A 110 108.67 -86.82 51.18
N GLN A 111 109.70 -86.29 50.50
CA GLN A 111 109.56 -85.14 49.60
C GLN A 111 108.74 -85.46 48.35
N VAL A 112 108.97 -86.61 47.71
CA VAL A 112 108.17 -87.06 46.55
C VAL A 112 106.72 -87.26 46.95
N GLN A 113 106.46 -87.81 48.15
CA GLN A 113 105.12 -87.98 48.67
C GLN A 113 104.42 -86.64 48.93
N SER A 114 105.10 -85.66 49.54
CA SER A 114 104.52 -84.33 49.76
C SER A 114 104.26 -83.58 48.45
N LEU A 115 105.16 -83.69 47.46
CA LEU A 115 104.94 -83.15 46.11
C LEU A 115 103.80 -83.85 45.39
N ALA A 116 103.65 -85.18 45.53
CA ALA A 116 102.54 -85.93 44.95
C ALA A 116 101.19 -85.47 45.54
N GLU A 117 101.12 -85.26 46.87
CA GLU A 117 99.95 -84.69 47.53
C GLU A 117 99.67 -83.25 47.07
N GLU A 118 100.71 -82.43 46.87
CA GLU A 118 100.57 -81.06 46.36
C GLU A 118 100.07 -81.02 44.91
N ILE A 119 100.62 -81.85 44.03
CA ILE A 119 100.15 -82.01 42.65
C ILE A 119 98.70 -82.48 42.64
N GLN A 120 98.32 -83.43 43.49
CA GLN A 120 96.94 -83.90 43.59
C GLN A 120 95.99 -82.80 44.05
N ARG A 121 96.37 -82.02 45.09
CA ARG A 121 95.60 -80.84 45.52
C ARG A 121 95.46 -79.81 44.42
N LYS A 122 96.55 -79.49 43.72
CA LYS A 122 96.53 -78.52 42.61
C LYS A 122 95.73 -79.01 41.41
N THR A 123 95.71 -80.32 41.16
CA THR A 123 94.90 -80.92 40.10
C THR A 123 93.42 -80.78 40.43
N LEU A 124 93.01 -81.07 41.67
CA LEU A 124 91.64 -80.85 42.12
C LEU A 124 91.24 -79.37 42.07
N GLU A 125 92.13 -78.47 42.52
CA GLU A 125 91.91 -77.02 42.44
C GLU A 125 91.76 -76.54 40.99
N TYR A 126 92.55 -77.08 40.06
CA TYR A 126 92.46 -76.76 38.63
C TYR A 126 91.17 -77.30 38.01
N GLU A 127 90.76 -78.51 38.39
CA GLU A 127 89.50 -79.11 37.93
C GLU A 127 88.29 -78.28 38.42
N GLU A 128 88.27 -77.90 39.69
CA GLU A 128 87.25 -77.00 40.26
C GLU A 128 87.24 -75.64 39.56
N LEU A 129 88.41 -75.01 39.37
CA LEU A 129 88.52 -73.73 38.67
C LEU A 129 88.07 -73.84 37.21
N SER A 130 88.38 -74.96 36.53
CA SER A 130 87.94 -75.20 35.15
C SER A 130 86.42 -75.33 35.05
N HIS A 131 85.79 -75.96 36.05
CA HIS A 131 84.34 -76.08 36.15
C HIS A 131 83.70 -74.71 36.42
N GLN A 132 84.24 -73.93 37.36
CA GLN A 132 83.79 -72.56 37.62
C GLN A 132 83.94 -71.66 36.38
N LEU A 133 85.04 -71.79 35.64
CA LEU A 133 85.24 -71.04 34.40
C LEU A 133 84.20 -71.41 33.34
N LEU A 134 83.89 -72.71 33.20
CA LEU A 134 82.86 -73.18 32.28
C LEU A 134 81.49 -72.60 32.66
N GLU A 135 81.12 -72.65 33.93
CA GLU A 135 79.86 -72.09 34.44
C GLU A 135 79.76 -70.58 34.18
N VAL A 136 80.83 -69.82 34.45
CA VAL A 136 80.86 -68.37 34.18
C VAL A 136 80.77 -68.07 32.68
N VAL A 137 81.38 -68.90 31.83
CA VAL A 137 81.28 -68.75 30.36
C VAL A 137 79.85 -69.02 29.89
N GLU A 138 79.20 -70.08 30.40
CA GLU A 138 77.79 -70.36 30.10
C GLU A 138 76.87 -69.24 30.56
N GLN A 139 77.07 -68.71 31.77
CA GLN A 139 76.32 -67.57 32.29
C GLN A 139 76.54 -66.31 31.45
N ARG A 140 77.79 -66.03 31.04
CA ARG A 140 78.11 -64.90 30.13
C ARG A 140 77.39 -65.06 28.79
N ASP A 141 77.42 -66.26 28.22
CA ASP A 141 76.81 -66.50 26.92
C ASP A 141 75.28 -66.41 26.99
N ALA A 142 74.66 -66.92 28.06
CA ALA A 142 73.24 -66.74 28.34
C ALA A 142 72.88 -65.25 28.51
N ALA A 143 73.63 -64.51 29.34
CA ALA A 143 73.40 -63.09 29.57
C ALA A 143 73.60 -62.26 28.29
N LYS A 144 74.52 -62.66 27.41
CA LYS A 144 74.72 -62.01 26.11
C LYS A 144 73.52 -62.21 25.19
N VAL A 145 72.96 -63.42 25.15
CA VAL A 145 71.74 -63.71 24.38
C VAL A 145 70.54 -62.93 24.94
N GLU A 146 70.38 -62.85 26.26
CA GLU A 146 69.34 -62.02 26.90
C GLU A 146 69.50 -60.53 26.57
N LEU A 147 70.74 -60.02 26.59
CA LEU A 147 71.03 -58.64 26.21
C LEU A 147 70.68 -58.37 24.73
N GLU A 148 71.04 -59.27 23.82
CA GLU A 148 70.71 -59.15 22.40
C GLU A 148 69.18 -59.18 22.18
N SER A 149 68.45 -60.04 22.91
CA SER A 149 66.99 -60.09 22.89
C SER A 149 66.37 -58.80 23.43
N ALA A 150 66.83 -58.32 24.58
CA ALA A 150 66.32 -57.09 25.20
C ALA A 150 66.61 -55.86 24.32
N GLN A 151 67.76 -55.81 23.63
CA GLN A 151 68.06 -54.76 22.67
C GLN A 151 67.15 -54.81 21.45
N ALA A 152 66.83 -56.00 20.95
CA ALA A 152 65.88 -56.16 19.84
C ALA A 152 64.46 -55.70 20.24
N GLU A 153 63.99 -56.10 21.43
CA GLU A 153 62.71 -55.66 21.98
C GLU A 153 62.67 -54.14 22.20
N ALA A 154 63.73 -53.55 22.74
CA ALA A 154 63.83 -52.09 22.92
C ALA A 154 63.78 -51.35 21.57
N ALA A 155 64.49 -51.84 20.55
CA ALA A 155 64.45 -51.25 19.21
C ALA A 155 63.07 -51.39 18.55
N GLU A 156 62.35 -52.49 18.80
CA GLU A 156 60.98 -52.66 18.34
C GLU A 156 60.01 -51.70 19.05
N MET A 157 60.17 -51.54 20.36
CA MET A 157 59.37 -50.62 21.16
C MET A 157 59.62 -49.15 20.78
N GLU A 158 60.86 -48.78 20.46
CA GLU A 158 61.19 -47.45 19.92
C GLU A 158 60.50 -47.21 18.56
N ARG A 159 60.44 -48.21 17.68
CA ARG A 159 59.70 -48.10 16.41
C ARG A 159 58.20 -47.94 16.65
N GLN A 160 57.61 -48.77 17.50
CA GLN A 160 56.19 -48.68 17.85
C GLN A 160 55.84 -47.31 18.46
N PHE A 161 56.73 -46.77 19.31
CA PHE A 161 56.53 -45.44 19.88
C PHE A 161 56.62 -44.34 18.81
N ALA A 162 57.57 -44.43 17.88
CA ALA A 162 57.69 -43.49 16.77
C ALA A 162 56.46 -43.53 15.84
N ASP A 163 55.96 -44.72 15.51
CA ASP A 163 54.76 -44.91 14.70
C ASP A 163 53.53 -44.34 15.43
N LEU A 164 53.37 -44.64 16.72
CA LEU A 164 52.27 -44.11 17.54
C LEU A 164 52.31 -42.59 17.66
N GLN A 165 53.51 -42.00 17.77
CA GLN A 165 53.68 -40.56 17.80
C GLN A 165 53.28 -39.92 16.46
N ALA A 166 53.66 -40.53 15.33
CA ALA A 166 53.25 -40.08 14.00
C ALA A 166 51.73 -40.18 13.83
N ASP A 167 51.10 -41.27 14.28
CA ASP A 167 49.65 -41.43 14.27
C ASP A 167 48.95 -40.38 15.13
N TYR A 168 49.50 -40.06 16.31
CA TYR A 168 48.97 -39.01 17.17
C TYR A 168 49.05 -37.62 16.50
N GLU A 169 50.18 -37.29 15.87
CA GLU A 169 50.35 -36.03 15.13
C GLU A 169 49.37 -35.93 13.95
N ASN A 170 49.17 -37.03 13.21
CA ASN A 170 48.18 -37.11 12.14
C ASN A 170 46.75 -36.93 12.68
N MET A 171 46.41 -37.57 13.81
CA MET A 171 45.09 -37.46 14.40
C MET A 171 44.81 -36.04 14.92
N MET A 172 45.81 -35.38 15.51
CA MET A 172 45.70 -33.97 15.93
C MET A 172 45.50 -33.03 14.74
N THR A 173 46.20 -33.29 13.63
CA THR A 173 46.04 -32.50 12.40
C THR A 173 44.64 -32.68 11.81
N ASN A 174 44.15 -33.92 11.74
CA ASN A 174 42.78 -34.21 11.30
C ASN A 174 41.73 -33.59 12.22
N PHE A 175 41.96 -33.61 13.53
CA PHE A 175 41.06 -32.97 14.49
C PHE A 175 40.96 -31.45 14.28
N GLU A 176 42.09 -30.76 14.11
CA GLU A 176 42.08 -29.32 13.83
C GLU A 176 41.46 -28.99 12.45
N LEU A 177 41.65 -29.84 11.45
CA LEU A 177 40.96 -29.72 10.15
C LEU A 177 39.45 -29.83 10.33
N ILE A 178 38.96 -30.90 10.96
CA ILE A 178 37.51 -31.12 11.19
C ILE A 178 36.91 -30.00 12.02
N LYS A 179 37.63 -29.52 13.04
CA LYS A 179 37.20 -28.39 13.86
C LYS A 179 37.05 -27.11 13.04
N THR A 180 37.95 -26.87 12.09
CA THR A 180 37.88 -25.73 11.17
C THR A 180 36.70 -25.88 10.21
N GLU A 181 36.54 -27.04 9.57
CA GLU A 181 35.41 -27.33 8.67
C GLU A 181 34.06 -27.16 9.39
N TYR A 182 33.97 -27.59 10.66
CA TYR A 182 32.79 -27.41 11.48
C TYR A 182 32.47 -25.93 11.76
N GLN A 183 33.49 -25.11 12.03
CA GLN A 183 33.32 -23.67 12.24
C GLN A 183 32.86 -22.97 10.96
N GLU A 184 33.45 -23.30 9.82
CA GLU A 184 33.03 -22.79 8.51
C GLU A 184 31.60 -23.21 8.17
N MET A 185 31.25 -24.48 8.40
CA MET A 185 29.90 -25.00 8.18
C MET A 185 28.87 -24.31 9.08
N ASN A 186 29.19 -24.06 10.35
CA ASN A 186 28.32 -23.30 11.24
C ASN A 186 28.16 -21.84 10.78
N ALA A 187 29.24 -21.18 10.35
CA ALA A 187 29.17 -19.83 9.81
C ALA A 187 28.28 -19.78 8.55
N ALA A 188 28.47 -20.72 7.63
CA ALA A 188 27.62 -20.87 6.45
C ALA A 188 26.16 -21.11 6.81
N TYR A 189 25.88 -21.99 7.78
CA TYR A 189 24.53 -22.24 8.28
C TYR A 189 23.88 -20.96 8.83
N THR A 190 24.59 -20.19 9.66
CA THR A 190 24.07 -18.92 10.19
C THR A 190 23.80 -17.88 9.10
N ALA A 191 24.67 -17.79 8.09
CA ALA A 191 24.47 -16.90 6.94
C ALA A 191 23.23 -17.31 6.12
N ILE A 192 23.04 -18.61 5.87
CA ILE A 192 21.86 -19.13 5.17
C ILE A 192 20.59 -18.86 5.98
N ALA A 193 20.61 -19.07 7.30
CA ALA A 193 19.46 -18.78 8.16
C ALA A 193 19.06 -17.29 8.10
N GLN A 194 20.04 -16.38 8.10
CA GLN A 194 19.79 -14.94 7.96
C GLN A 194 19.27 -14.57 6.56
N GLN A 195 19.81 -15.18 5.51
CA GLN A 195 19.29 -15.00 4.14
C GLN A 195 17.85 -15.51 4.03
N TYR A 196 17.51 -16.61 4.68
CA TYR A 196 16.15 -17.14 4.70
C TYR A 196 15.18 -16.19 5.40
N GLU A 197 15.55 -15.62 6.55
CA GLU A 197 14.72 -14.63 7.26
C GLU A 197 14.48 -13.37 6.41
N THR A 198 15.51 -12.87 5.73
CA THR A 198 15.38 -11.70 4.85
C THR A 198 14.51 -12.00 3.63
N ALA A 199 14.67 -13.18 3.01
CA ALA A 199 13.80 -13.62 1.92
C ALA A 199 12.34 -13.78 2.36
N LEU A 200 12.10 -14.31 3.56
CA LEU A 200 10.76 -14.46 4.13
C LEU A 200 10.10 -13.08 4.38
N ALA A 201 10.86 -12.12 4.89
CA ALA A 201 10.38 -10.74 5.06
C ALA A 201 10.02 -10.08 3.71
N GLN A 202 10.88 -10.23 2.70
CA GLN A 202 10.63 -9.73 1.35
C GLN A 202 9.38 -10.37 0.72
N TYR A 203 9.21 -11.69 0.88
CA TYR A 203 8.03 -12.41 0.40
C TYR A 203 6.74 -11.88 1.04
N ASN A 204 6.74 -11.69 2.37
CA ASN A 204 5.58 -11.17 3.08
C ASN A 204 5.26 -9.72 2.67
N GLN A 205 6.29 -8.90 2.46
CA GLN A 205 6.11 -7.54 1.93
C GLN A 205 5.49 -7.56 0.52
N ALA A 206 6.08 -8.33 -0.41
CA ALA A 206 5.58 -8.43 -1.77
C ALA A 206 4.13 -8.96 -1.83
N ARG A 207 3.77 -9.88 -0.93
CA ARG A 207 2.39 -10.37 -0.79
C ARG A 207 1.44 -9.28 -0.28
N SER A 208 1.89 -8.44 0.65
CA SER A 208 1.10 -7.30 1.14
C SER A 208 0.92 -6.24 0.04
N ASP A 209 1.99 -5.92 -0.68
CA ASP A 209 1.96 -4.96 -1.79
C ASP A 209 1.03 -5.44 -2.89
N LEU A 210 1.06 -6.74 -3.23
CA LEU A 210 0.14 -7.35 -4.19
C LEU A 210 -1.32 -7.17 -3.76
N ALA A 211 -1.66 -7.46 -2.50
CA ALA A 211 -3.01 -7.30 -1.98
C ALA A 211 -3.49 -5.84 -2.07
N ALA A 212 -2.62 -4.87 -1.76
CA ALA A 212 -2.94 -3.45 -1.90
C ALA A 212 -3.18 -3.06 -3.38
N THR A 213 -2.36 -3.55 -4.31
CA THR A 213 -2.55 -3.28 -5.74
C THR A 213 -3.80 -3.94 -6.31
N GLU A 214 -4.21 -5.09 -5.79
CA GLU A 214 -5.46 -5.75 -6.18
C GLU A 214 -6.68 -4.95 -5.71
N GLU A 215 -6.63 -4.37 -4.51
CA GLU A 215 -7.67 -3.48 -3.99
C GLU A 215 -7.79 -2.18 -4.84
N GLU A 216 -6.65 -1.54 -5.13
CA GLU A 216 -6.60 -0.33 -5.98
C GLU A 216 -7.13 -0.61 -7.40
N LEU A 217 -6.83 -1.80 -7.95
CA LEU A 217 -7.35 -2.22 -9.24
C LEU A 217 -8.87 -2.40 -9.22
N GLU A 218 -9.43 -2.99 -8.16
CA GLU A 218 -10.88 -3.13 -8.01
C GLU A 218 -11.59 -1.78 -7.84
N GLU A 219 -11.00 -0.84 -7.10
CA GLU A 219 -11.51 0.54 -7.04
C GLU A 219 -11.49 1.22 -8.40
N THR A 220 -10.38 1.08 -9.13
CA THR A 220 -10.23 1.63 -10.49
C THR A 220 -11.23 1.00 -11.46
N ARG A 221 -11.52 -0.29 -11.34
CA ARG A 221 -12.56 -0.96 -12.13
C ARG A 221 -13.95 -0.42 -11.82
N ARG A 222 -14.27 -0.19 -10.54
CA ARG A 222 -15.54 0.41 -10.13
C ARG A 222 -15.69 1.83 -10.66
N SER A 223 -14.65 2.66 -10.55
CA SER A 223 -14.69 4.03 -11.06
C SER A 223 -14.84 4.07 -12.59
N LEU A 224 -14.13 3.19 -13.32
CA LEU A 224 -14.27 3.05 -14.76
C LEU A 224 -15.68 2.59 -15.16
N ALA A 225 -16.29 1.67 -14.41
CA ALA A 225 -17.66 1.23 -14.67
C ALA A 225 -18.67 2.38 -14.51
N LEU A 226 -18.53 3.17 -13.43
CA LEU A 226 -19.36 4.36 -13.21
C LEU A 226 -19.18 5.41 -14.31
N GLU A 227 -17.95 5.65 -14.74
CA GLU A 227 -17.67 6.64 -15.78
C GLU A 227 -18.18 6.18 -17.16
N LYS A 228 -18.10 4.87 -17.45
CA LYS A 228 -18.75 4.29 -18.63
C LYS A 228 -20.27 4.45 -18.58
N GLN A 229 -20.89 4.23 -17.43
CA GLN A 229 -22.33 4.43 -17.27
C GLN A 229 -22.71 5.90 -17.50
N ARG A 230 -21.99 6.84 -16.88
CA ARG A 230 -22.20 8.30 -17.11
C ARG A 230 -22.07 8.69 -18.56
N LEU A 231 -21.10 8.11 -19.28
CA LEU A 231 -20.93 8.38 -20.70
C LEU A 231 -22.15 7.89 -21.51
N GLU A 232 -22.69 6.73 -21.16
CA GLU A 232 -23.89 6.20 -21.82
C GLU A 232 -25.13 7.04 -21.51
N ASP A 233 -25.35 7.39 -20.24
CA ASP A 233 -26.42 8.31 -19.81
C ASP A 233 -26.30 9.66 -20.55
N MET A 234 -25.08 10.19 -20.71
CA MET A 234 -24.82 11.43 -21.43
C MET A 234 -25.14 11.31 -22.93
N LYS A 235 -24.87 10.16 -23.56
CA LYS A 235 -25.26 9.92 -24.96
C LYS A 235 -26.78 9.91 -25.10
N GLU A 236 -27.49 9.23 -24.19
CA GLU A 236 -28.96 9.21 -24.19
C GLU A 236 -29.54 10.63 -24.02
N ILE A 237 -29.00 11.41 -23.07
CA ILE A 237 -29.40 12.81 -22.87
C ILE A 237 -29.14 13.65 -24.13
N ASN A 238 -27.97 13.48 -24.78
CA ASN A 238 -27.67 14.20 -26.01
C ASN A 238 -28.62 13.82 -27.16
N GLN A 239 -28.99 12.54 -27.28
CA GLN A 239 -29.99 12.10 -28.25
C GLN A 239 -31.36 12.71 -27.96
N LEU A 240 -31.77 12.73 -26.69
CA LEU A 240 -33.03 13.37 -26.26
C LEU A 240 -33.03 14.87 -26.57
N PHE A 241 -31.94 15.59 -26.28
CA PHE A 241 -31.82 17.00 -26.63
C PHE A 241 -31.88 17.22 -28.14
N GLN A 242 -31.23 16.36 -28.92
CA GLN A 242 -31.27 16.46 -30.37
C GLN A 242 -32.71 16.29 -30.89
N ALA A 243 -33.42 15.28 -30.40
CA ALA A 243 -34.84 15.08 -30.74
C ALA A 243 -35.70 16.28 -30.33
N LYS A 244 -35.43 16.90 -29.16
CA LYS A 244 -36.17 18.08 -28.72
C LYS A 244 -35.87 19.32 -29.56
N ILE A 245 -34.61 19.48 -30.00
CA ILE A 245 -34.22 20.55 -30.93
C ILE A 245 -34.97 20.41 -32.25
N ASP A 246 -35.07 19.18 -32.77
CA ASP A 246 -35.79 18.92 -34.03
C ASP A 246 -37.30 19.15 -33.89
N GLU A 247 -37.91 18.73 -32.77
CA GLU A 247 -39.32 19.01 -32.45
C GLU A 247 -39.59 20.53 -32.36
N LEU A 248 -38.71 21.28 -31.68
CA LEU A 248 -38.84 22.73 -31.56
C LEU A 248 -38.71 23.43 -32.91
N ARG A 249 -37.78 22.98 -33.76
CA ARG A 249 -37.63 23.50 -35.13
C ARG A 249 -38.86 23.25 -35.97
N GLN A 250 -39.44 22.06 -35.90
CA GLN A 250 -40.70 21.75 -36.58
C GLN A 250 -41.83 22.67 -36.08
N THR A 251 -41.95 22.83 -34.77
CA THR A 251 -42.96 23.71 -34.15
C THR A 251 -42.78 25.16 -34.58
N GLU A 252 -41.53 25.65 -34.66
CA GLU A 252 -41.21 26.98 -35.15
C GLU A 252 -41.63 27.17 -36.62
N GLU A 253 -41.39 26.17 -37.47
CA GLU A 253 -41.77 26.19 -38.88
C GLU A 253 -43.30 26.15 -39.08
N GLU A 254 -44.00 25.31 -38.31
CA GLU A 254 -45.46 25.26 -38.27
C GLU A 254 -46.05 26.60 -37.83
N MET A 255 -45.52 27.18 -36.74
CA MET A 255 -45.98 28.47 -36.22
C MET A 255 -45.71 29.62 -37.18
N LYS A 256 -44.56 29.60 -37.88
CA LYS A 256 -44.25 30.56 -38.94
C LYS A 256 -45.23 30.45 -40.10
N THR A 257 -45.57 29.23 -40.53
CA THR A 257 -46.56 28.98 -41.57
C THR A 257 -47.94 29.48 -41.14
N HIS A 258 -48.34 29.19 -39.90
CA HIS A 258 -49.60 29.65 -39.34
C HIS A 258 -49.66 31.18 -39.26
N MET A 259 -48.59 31.84 -38.81
CA MET A 259 -48.49 33.30 -38.76
C MET A 259 -48.59 33.93 -40.16
N GLN A 260 -47.98 33.31 -41.18
CA GLN A 260 -48.12 33.76 -42.56
C GLN A 260 -49.56 33.64 -43.06
N ALA A 261 -50.22 32.50 -42.79
CA ALA A 261 -51.62 32.31 -43.15
C ALA A 261 -52.54 33.31 -42.46
N LEU A 262 -52.37 33.52 -41.15
CA LEU A 262 -53.15 34.49 -40.38
C LEU A 262 -52.91 35.92 -40.86
N THR A 263 -51.67 36.25 -41.24
CA THR A 263 -51.36 37.56 -41.82
C THR A 263 -52.07 37.77 -43.16
N GLN A 264 -52.11 36.73 -44.01
CA GLN A 264 -52.85 36.78 -45.27
C GLN A 264 -54.36 36.94 -45.05
N GLU A 265 -54.93 36.18 -44.12
CA GLU A 265 -56.35 36.28 -43.74
C GLU A 265 -56.70 37.66 -43.19
N TYR A 266 -55.87 38.20 -42.29
CA TYR A 266 -56.02 39.55 -41.76
C TYR A 266 -56.01 40.60 -42.88
N ASN A 267 -55.05 40.52 -43.79
CA ASN A 267 -54.96 41.47 -44.91
C ASN A 267 -56.19 41.38 -45.83
N LEU A 268 -56.70 40.17 -46.08
CA LEU A 268 -57.93 39.97 -46.86
C LEU A 268 -59.15 40.58 -46.16
N MET A 269 -59.27 40.38 -44.84
CA MET A 269 -60.35 40.98 -44.05
C MET A 269 -60.31 42.51 -44.10
N VAL A 270 -59.12 43.10 -43.95
CA VAL A 270 -58.94 44.56 -44.08
C VAL A 270 -59.35 45.04 -45.47
N SER A 271 -59.00 44.33 -46.54
CA SER A 271 -59.42 44.72 -47.90
C SER A 271 -60.93 44.66 -48.09
N LEU A 272 -61.59 43.59 -47.61
CA LEU A 272 -63.05 43.44 -47.70
C LEU A 272 -63.78 44.53 -46.89
N GLN A 273 -63.27 44.87 -45.71
CA GLN A 273 -63.83 45.92 -44.89
C GLN A 273 -63.75 47.29 -45.57
N ASN A 274 -62.63 47.60 -46.22
CA ASN A 274 -62.47 48.85 -46.96
C ASN A 274 -63.42 48.94 -48.16
N GLU A 275 -63.64 47.83 -48.87
CA GLU A 275 -64.60 47.76 -49.99
C GLU A 275 -66.04 48.03 -49.50
N LEU A 276 -66.45 47.40 -48.40
CA LEU A 276 -67.77 47.61 -47.79
C LEU A 276 -67.98 49.07 -47.34
N ILE A 277 -66.95 49.70 -46.77
CA ILE A 277 -67.01 51.12 -46.37
C ILE A 277 -67.27 52.01 -47.58
N GLN A 278 -66.60 51.77 -48.72
CA GLN A 278 -66.83 52.55 -49.94
C GLN A 278 -68.23 52.36 -50.51
N GLU A 279 -68.74 51.13 -50.53
CA GLU A 279 -70.10 50.85 -50.97
C GLU A 279 -71.13 51.65 -50.14
N LYS A 280 -71.02 51.60 -48.80
CA LYS A 280 -71.93 52.31 -47.90
C LYS A 280 -71.81 53.83 -47.98
N GLN A 281 -70.62 54.37 -48.24
CA GLN A 281 -70.46 55.80 -48.48
C GLN A 281 -71.17 56.25 -49.77
N THR A 282 -71.04 55.46 -50.84
CA THR A 282 -71.70 55.74 -52.13
C THR A 282 -73.23 55.74 -51.99
N GLU A 283 -73.78 54.80 -51.23
CA GLU A 283 -75.22 54.72 -50.93
C GLU A 283 -75.73 55.95 -50.15
N LEU A 284 -74.96 56.41 -49.15
CA LEU A 284 -75.31 57.58 -48.34
C LEU A 284 -75.27 58.91 -49.12
N GLU A 285 -74.34 59.06 -50.07
CA GLU A 285 -74.28 60.26 -50.93
C GLU A 285 -75.47 60.37 -51.88
N LEU A 286 -75.99 59.22 -52.36
CA LEU A 286 -77.20 59.18 -53.19
C LEU A 286 -78.45 59.66 -52.42
N ILE A 287 -78.56 59.32 -51.14
CA ILE A 287 -79.70 59.73 -50.31
C ILE A 287 -79.62 61.23 -49.97
N LYS A 288 -78.43 61.74 -49.65
CA LYS A 288 -78.22 63.15 -49.27
C LYS A 288 -78.40 64.14 -50.43
N SER A 289 -78.32 63.67 -51.68
CA SER A 289 -78.41 64.52 -52.88
C SER A 289 -79.83 64.61 -53.48
N SER A 290 -80.84 63.99 -52.87
CA SER A 290 -82.24 64.12 -53.32
C SER A 290 -82.86 65.46 -52.91
N ASN A 291 -83.22 66.29 -53.90
CA ASN A 291 -83.85 67.60 -53.71
C ASN A 291 -85.36 67.47 -53.45
N PHE A 292 -85.80 67.50 -52.19
CA PHE A 292 -87.21 67.38 -51.81
C PHE A 292 -87.95 68.72 -51.90
N VAL A 293 -89.20 68.70 -52.41
CA VAL A 293 -90.07 69.88 -52.52
C VAL A 293 -90.79 70.20 -51.21
N PHE A 294 -91.19 69.17 -50.48
CA PHE A 294 -91.69 69.23 -49.11
C PHE A 294 -90.94 68.22 -48.24
N GLN A 295 -90.63 68.61 -47.01
CA GLN A 295 -90.10 67.68 -46.01
C GLN A 295 -91.24 67.08 -45.18
N ALA A 296 -91.06 65.86 -44.68
CA ALA A 296 -92.01 65.24 -43.77
C ALA A 296 -92.25 66.13 -42.54
N ASN A 297 -93.51 66.29 -42.16
CA ASN A 297 -94.05 67.17 -41.11
C ASN A 297 -93.97 68.69 -41.38
N GLU A 298 -93.58 69.11 -42.58
CA GLU A 298 -93.64 70.52 -42.96
C GLU A 298 -95.10 71.02 -43.03
N ILE A 299 -95.41 72.17 -42.42
CA ILE A 299 -96.75 72.78 -42.46
C ILE A 299 -96.94 73.46 -43.82
N ILE A 300 -97.88 72.96 -44.61
CA ILE A 300 -98.27 73.51 -45.90
C ILE A 300 -99.16 74.74 -45.71
N LEU A 301 -100.13 74.65 -44.79
CA LEU A 301 -101.05 75.74 -44.45
C LEU A 301 -101.69 75.52 -43.07
N ALA A 302 -102.07 76.58 -42.37
CA ALA A 302 -102.81 76.54 -41.10
C ALA A 302 -103.92 77.59 -41.07
N THR A 303 -105.06 77.28 -40.44
CA THR A 303 -106.20 78.20 -40.25
C THR A 303 -106.97 77.91 -38.96
N VAL A 304 -107.88 78.81 -38.58
CA VAL A 304 -108.79 78.65 -37.43
C VAL A 304 -110.21 78.50 -37.96
N MET A 305 -110.90 77.44 -37.55
CA MET A 305 -112.28 77.13 -37.92
C MET A 305 -113.17 77.10 -36.68
N GLU A 306 -114.43 77.50 -36.80
CA GLU A 306 -115.40 77.43 -35.71
C GLU A 306 -116.20 76.13 -35.81
N GLY A 307 -116.11 75.31 -34.76
CA GLY A 307 -116.81 74.04 -34.65
C GLY A 307 -118.26 74.21 -34.20
N SER A 308 -119.02 73.13 -34.19
CA SER A 308 -120.47 73.12 -33.89
C SER A 308 -121.31 74.02 -34.81
N ARG A 309 -120.83 74.24 -36.05
CA ARG A 309 -121.60 74.88 -37.13
C ARG A 309 -122.34 73.83 -37.97
N ASP A 310 -123.13 74.28 -38.93
CA ASP A 310 -123.74 73.37 -39.91
C ASP A 310 -122.65 72.57 -40.66
N ILE A 311 -122.87 71.27 -40.83
CA ILE A 311 -121.86 70.37 -41.40
C ILE A 311 -121.54 70.70 -42.87
N GLU A 312 -122.48 71.29 -43.61
CA GLU A 312 -122.26 71.70 -44.99
C GLU A 312 -121.37 72.95 -45.05
N ASP A 313 -121.57 73.90 -44.14
CA ASP A 313 -120.73 75.09 -44.01
C ASP A 313 -119.30 74.72 -43.60
N MET A 314 -119.12 73.81 -42.62
CA MET A 314 -117.79 73.33 -42.20
C MET A 314 -117.09 72.56 -43.31
N ARG A 315 -117.82 71.70 -44.04
CA ARG A 315 -117.26 70.98 -45.19
C ARG A 315 -116.74 71.95 -46.23
N GLN A 316 -117.48 73.01 -46.51
CA GLN A 316 -117.08 73.99 -47.52
C GLN A 316 -115.88 74.83 -47.08
N GLU A 317 -115.75 75.12 -45.79
CA GLU A 317 -114.58 75.80 -45.22
C GLU A 317 -113.32 74.91 -45.29
N ILE A 318 -113.42 73.61 -44.97
CA ILE A 318 -112.29 72.67 -45.13
C ILE A 318 -111.91 72.50 -46.60
N ILE A 319 -112.86 72.39 -47.51
CA ILE A 319 -112.57 72.33 -48.95
C ILE A 319 -111.83 73.60 -49.39
N THR A 320 -112.24 74.77 -48.92
CA THR A 320 -111.56 76.04 -49.22
C THR A 320 -110.13 76.05 -48.69
N PHE A 321 -109.92 75.57 -47.46
CA PHE A 321 -108.60 75.43 -46.84
C PHE A 321 -107.69 74.46 -47.61
N LEU A 322 -108.19 73.28 -47.97
CA LEU A 322 -107.42 72.30 -48.76
C LEU A 322 -107.10 72.83 -50.17
N ASN A 323 -108.01 73.57 -50.80
CA ASN A 323 -107.75 74.21 -52.09
C ASN A 323 -106.62 75.24 -51.99
N GLN A 324 -106.54 76.02 -50.90
CA GLN A 324 -105.44 76.96 -50.66
C GLN A 324 -104.11 76.21 -50.45
N ALA A 325 -104.13 75.16 -49.63
CA ALA A 325 -102.95 74.31 -49.43
C ALA A 325 -102.49 73.67 -50.76
N ASN A 326 -103.44 73.28 -51.62
CA ASN A 326 -103.15 72.73 -52.95
C ASN A 326 -102.49 73.75 -53.88
N GLN A 327 -102.89 75.02 -53.80
CA GLN A 327 -102.20 76.10 -54.52
C GLN A 327 -100.78 76.36 -54.00
N ILE A 328 -100.51 76.15 -52.71
CA ILE A 328 -99.16 76.24 -52.14
C ILE A 328 -98.29 75.10 -52.68
N ALA A 329 -98.82 73.88 -52.69
CA ALA A 329 -98.10 72.72 -53.24
C ALA A 329 -97.77 72.88 -54.73
N LEU A 330 -98.73 73.33 -55.55
CA LEU A 330 -98.52 73.61 -56.97
C LEU A 330 -97.42 74.66 -57.20
N ARG A 331 -97.41 75.75 -56.41
CA ARG A 331 -96.38 76.80 -56.53
C ARG A 331 -94.97 76.31 -56.19
N ARG A 332 -94.87 75.28 -55.35
CA ARG A 332 -93.58 74.70 -54.94
C ARG A 332 -93.07 73.61 -55.90
N GLY A 333 -93.83 73.25 -56.93
CA GLY A 333 -93.38 72.31 -57.98
C GLY A 333 -93.85 70.87 -57.80
N VAL A 334 -94.93 70.68 -57.04
CA VAL A 334 -95.63 69.41 -56.89
C VAL A 334 -96.60 69.25 -58.07
N MET A 335 -96.17 68.48 -59.08
CA MET A 335 -96.81 68.03 -60.34
C MET A 335 -96.32 68.62 -61.67
N ASP A 336 -96.21 67.70 -62.65
CA ASP A 336 -96.03 67.96 -64.08
C ASP A 336 -97.39 68.07 -64.80
N LYS A 337 -97.48 68.98 -65.78
CA LYS A 337 -98.71 69.50 -66.43
C LYS A 337 -99.54 68.50 -67.24
N ALA A 338 -99.30 67.19 -67.12
CA ALA A 338 -99.86 66.17 -68.01
C ALA A 338 -100.98 65.30 -67.40
N THR A 339 -101.21 65.33 -66.09
CA THR A 339 -102.18 64.43 -65.43
C THR A 339 -103.11 65.26 -64.54
N SER A 340 -104.42 65.27 -64.80
CA SER A 340 -105.44 66.03 -64.06
C SER A 340 -105.70 65.52 -62.63
N ARG A 341 -104.65 65.17 -61.87
CA ARG A 341 -104.71 64.75 -60.45
C ARG A 341 -104.46 65.97 -59.55
N ALA A 342 -104.91 65.92 -58.29
CA ALA A 342 -104.68 67.00 -57.32
C ALA A 342 -103.22 66.99 -56.82
N ALA A 343 -102.64 68.17 -56.51
CA ALA A 343 -101.28 68.28 -55.99
C ALA A 343 -101.20 67.80 -54.53
N LEU A 344 -102.32 67.87 -53.80
CA LEU A 344 -102.46 67.27 -52.48
C LEU A 344 -103.25 65.97 -52.57
N VAL A 345 -102.76 64.96 -51.86
CA VAL A 345 -103.48 63.73 -51.57
C VAL A 345 -103.75 63.70 -50.08
N ILE A 346 -105.02 63.56 -49.69
CA ILE A 346 -105.43 63.37 -48.30
C ILE A 346 -106.23 62.08 -48.23
N GLU A 347 -105.95 61.27 -47.21
CA GLU A 347 -106.75 60.08 -46.94
C GLU A 347 -108.19 60.50 -46.60
N ASN A 348 -109.16 59.98 -47.36
CA ASN A 348 -110.56 60.37 -47.19
C ASN A 348 -111.08 60.00 -45.79
N GLU A 349 -110.60 58.90 -45.20
CA GLU A 349 -110.94 58.50 -43.83
C GLU A 349 -110.47 59.53 -42.81
N HIS A 350 -109.21 60.01 -42.93
CA HIS A 350 -108.66 61.06 -42.08
C HIS A 350 -109.41 62.38 -42.23
N LEU A 351 -109.83 62.73 -43.45
CA LEU A 351 -110.65 63.93 -43.70
C LEU A 351 -112.02 63.84 -43.01
N GLN A 352 -112.68 62.68 -43.07
CA GLN A 352 -113.95 62.46 -42.39
C GLN A 352 -113.79 62.52 -40.87
N GLU A 353 -112.68 62.03 -40.32
CA GLU A 353 -112.35 62.13 -38.89
C GLU A 353 -112.27 63.60 -38.44
N VAL A 354 -111.55 64.45 -39.17
CA VAL A 354 -111.42 65.87 -38.83
C VAL A 354 -112.78 66.59 -38.89
N LEU A 355 -113.61 66.28 -39.89
CA LEU A 355 -114.97 66.83 -39.99
C LEU A 355 -115.87 66.39 -38.81
N HIS A 356 -115.81 65.11 -38.45
CA HIS A 356 -116.58 64.55 -37.33
C HIS A 356 -116.15 65.13 -35.97
N TYR A 357 -114.86 65.42 -35.81
CA TYR A 357 -114.34 66.13 -34.66
C TYR A 357 -114.91 67.56 -34.59
N LEU A 358 -114.79 68.35 -35.67
CA LEU A 358 -115.27 69.75 -35.69
C LEU A 358 -116.79 69.87 -35.49
N GLU A 359 -117.56 68.86 -35.92
CA GLU A 359 -119.01 68.79 -35.69
C GLU A 359 -119.38 68.81 -34.20
N ARG A 360 -118.64 68.07 -33.37
CA ARG A 360 -118.88 67.96 -31.91
C ARG A 360 -118.13 68.99 -31.10
N ALA A 361 -117.06 69.53 -31.67
CA ALA A 361 -116.17 70.39 -30.94
C ALA A 361 -116.79 71.79 -30.83
N GLU A 362 -117.03 72.24 -29.60
CA GLU A 362 -117.50 73.60 -29.34
C GLU A 362 -116.35 74.60 -29.45
N GLY A 363 -116.64 75.81 -29.92
CA GLY A 363 -115.67 76.90 -30.03
C GLY A 363 -114.75 76.82 -31.26
N LYS A 364 -113.67 77.60 -31.23
CA LYS A 364 -112.71 77.68 -32.33
C LYS A 364 -111.67 76.56 -32.24
N HIS A 365 -111.19 76.06 -33.38
CA HIS A 365 -110.19 75.00 -33.50
C HIS A 365 -109.16 75.35 -34.59
N VAL A 366 -107.90 75.01 -34.39
CA VAL A 366 -106.81 75.21 -35.35
C VAL A 366 -106.68 73.96 -36.23
N ILE A 367 -106.71 74.13 -37.54
CA ILE A 367 -106.51 73.07 -38.53
C ILE A 367 -105.23 73.35 -39.31
N ARG A 368 -104.33 72.35 -39.38
CA ARG A 368 -103.05 72.41 -40.10
C ARG A 368 -103.00 71.31 -41.15
N ALA A 369 -102.54 71.64 -42.35
CA ALA A 369 -102.17 70.68 -43.39
C ALA A 369 -100.66 70.46 -43.35
N LEU A 370 -100.20 69.26 -42.99
CA LEU A 370 -98.78 68.89 -42.95
C LEU A 370 -98.45 67.90 -44.05
N ALA A 371 -97.25 67.98 -44.62
CA ALA A 371 -96.73 66.92 -45.48
C ALA A 371 -96.46 65.65 -44.65
N ALA A 372 -97.05 64.52 -45.03
CA ALA A 372 -96.91 63.26 -44.30
C ALA A 372 -95.54 62.59 -44.52
N SER A 373 -94.90 62.88 -45.66
CA SER A 373 -93.63 62.28 -46.09
C SER A 373 -92.80 63.28 -46.92
N ASN A 374 -91.51 63.01 -47.10
CA ASN A 374 -90.66 63.80 -47.99
C ASN A 374 -91.18 63.64 -49.42
N THR A 375 -91.52 64.75 -50.09
CA THR A 375 -92.10 64.73 -51.43
C THR A 375 -91.05 65.13 -52.46
N LEU A 376 -90.89 64.33 -53.52
CA LEU A 376 -90.00 64.63 -54.64
C LEU A 376 -90.68 65.58 -55.66
N PRO A 377 -89.90 66.30 -56.49
CA PRO A 377 -90.45 67.12 -57.56
C PRO A 377 -91.32 66.31 -58.51
N GLY A 378 -92.54 66.79 -58.78
CA GLY A 378 -93.50 66.12 -59.68
C GLY A 378 -94.42 65.08 -59.03
N GLU A 379 -94.14 64.63 -57.81
CA GLU A 379 -95.01 63.74 -57.04
C GLU A 379 -96.06 64.54 -56.24
N PRO A 380 -97.26 64.01 -55.98
CA PRO A 380 -98.24 64.66 -55.11
C PRO A 380 -97.78 64.65 -53.65
N VAL A 381 -98.08 65.73 -52.91
CA VAL A 381 -97.84 65.76 -51.46
C VAL A 381 -98.95 65.02 -50.76
N GLU A 382 -98.58 64.00 -49.99
CA GLU A 382 -99.50 63.38 -49.05
C GLU A 382 -99.67 64.30 -47.84
N VAL A 383 -100.91 64.63 -47.49
CA VAL A 383 -101.26 65.60 -46.46
C VAL A 383 -101.95 64.94 -45.29
N ARG A 384 -101.45 65.22 -44.10
CA ARG A 384 -102.11 64.92 -42.83
C ARG A 384 -102.69 66.19 -42.24
N LEU A 385 -103.98 66.17 -41.90
CA LEU A 385 -104.62 67.25 -41.16
C LEU A 385 -104.39 67.09 -39.65
N VAL A 386 -103.81 68.09 -39.01
CA VAL A 386 -103.69 68.13 -37.55
C VAL A 386 -104.69 69.16 -37.02
N TYR A 387 -105.56 68.73 -36.10
CA TYR A 387 -106.59 69.54 -35.48
C TYR A 387 -106.33 69.73 -33.98
N LEU A 388 -106.46 70.95 -33.48
CA LEU A 388 -106.18 71.32 -32.08
C LEU A 388 -107.24 72.32 -31.58
N PRO A 389 -107.71 72.25 -30.33
CA PRO A 389 -108.63 73.26 -29.79
C PRO A 389 -107.99 74.64 -29.72
N ASN A 390 -108.73 75.71 -30.05
CA ASN A 390 -108.23 77.08 -29.90
C ASN A 390 -108.34 77.52 -28.43
N THR A 391 -107.30 77.24 -27.65
CA THR A 391 -107.29 77.48 -26.20
C THR A 391 -106.55 78.77 -25.86
N LEU A 392 -107.08 79.52 -24.89
CA LEU A 392 -106.37 80.59 -24.23
C LEU A 392 -105.20 79.97 -23.44
N ILE A 393 -103.98 80.24 -23.85
CA ILE A 393 -102.77 79.73 -23.21
C ILE A 393 -102.38 80.60 -22.02
N TYR A 394 -102.50 81.94 -22.16
CA TYR A 394 -102.15 82.90 -21.13
C TYR A 394 -103.16 84.04 -21.08
N LYS A 395 -103.58 84.44 -19.87
CA LYS A 395 -104.38 85.65 -19.65
C LYS A 395 -103.49 86.89 -19.67
N LYS A 396 -104.05 88.04 -20.04
CA LYS A 396 -103.35 89.33 -19.95
C LYS A 396 -102.79 89.53 -18.54
N GLY A 397 -101.49 89.82 -18.45
CA GLY A 397 -100.78 90.04 -17.19
C GLY A 397 -100.29 88.77 -16.49
N GLU A 398 -100.55 87.58 -17.05
CA GLU A 398 -100.03 86.31 -16.52
C GLU A 398 -98.54 86.16 -16.80
N ILE A 399 -97.78 85.68 -15.81
CA ILE A 399 -96.35 85.38 -15.95
C ILE A 399 -96.21 84.08 -16.74
N ILE A 400 -95.63 84.16 -17.93
CA ILE A 400 -95.36 83.04 -18.83
C ILE A 400 -94.16 82.24 -18.31
N LEU A 401 -93.11 82.95 -17.94
CA LEU A 401 -91.88 82.41 -17.39
C LEU A 401 -91.26 83.46 -16.48
N SER A 402 -90.79 83.02 -15.31
CA SER A 402 -89.95 83.83 -14.45
C SER A 402 -88.59 83.16 -14.30
N ARG A 403 -87.52 83.97 -14.22
CA ARG A 403 -86.17 83.49 -14.01
C ARG A 403 -85.42 84.42 -13.06
N GLU A 404 -84.91 83.85 -11.99
CA GLU A 404 -83.97 84.53 -11.10
C GLU A 404 -82.57 84.50 -11.72
N ILE A 405 -81.91 85.65 -11.77
CA ILE A 405 -80.59 85.84 -12.39
C ILE A 405 -79.71 86.55 -11.36
N ASP A 406 -78.59 85.92 -11.02
CA ASP A 406 -77.56 86.50 -10.16
C ASP A 406 -76.60 87.35 -11.01
N LEU A 407 -76.80 88.67 -10.99
CA LEU A 407 -75.93 89.60 -11.72
C LEU A 407 -74.55 89.77 -11.08
N SER A 408 -74.35 89.27 -9.84
CA SER A 408 -73.05 89.31 -9.16
C SER A 408 -72.14 88.13 -9.54
N ALA A 409 -72.69 87.09 -10.18
CA ALA A 409 -71.93 85.91 -10.56
C ALA A 409 -70.96 86.19 -11.74
N PRO A 410 -69.67 85.84 -11.62
CA PRO A 410 -68.69 86.11 -12.66
C PRO A 410 -68.99 85.32 -13.95
N GLY A 411 -69.09 86.03 -15.08
CA GLY A 411 -69.30 85.44 -16.42
C GLY A 411 -70.75 85.41 -16.91
N VAL A 412 -71.71 85.95 -16.15
CA VAL A 412 -73.10 86.08 -16.60
C VAL A 412 -73.21 87.12 -17.71
N ASN A 413 -73.62 86.69 -18.90
CA ASN A 413 -73.95 87.56 -20.02
C ASN A 413 -75.46 87.78 -20.06
N VAL A 414 -75.88 89.01 -19.74
CA VAL A 414 -77.30 89.37 -19.65
C VAL A 414 -78.03 89.12 -20.98
N GLU A 415 -77.36 89.36 -22.11
CA GLU A 415 -77.89 89.11 -23.44
C GLU A 415 -78.18 87.61 -23.69
N ASP A 416 -77.25 86.72 -23.32
CA ASP A 416 -77.43 85.27 -23.48
C ASP A 416 -78.53 84.75 -22.55
N GLU A 417 -78.67 85.33 -21.36
CA GLU A 417 -79.73 84.95 -20.41
C GLU A 417 -81.12 85.34 -20.90
N ILE A 418 -81.29 86.54 -21.48
CA ILE A 418 -82.57 86.91 -22.11
C ILE A 418 -82.79 86.08 -23.38
N ALA A 419 -81.78 85.85 -24.21
CA ALA A 419 -81.92 85.02 -25.42
C ALA A 419 -82.36 83.58 -25.07
N ALA A 420 -81.76 82.99 -24.04
CA ALA A 420 -82.14 81.69 -23.50
C ALA A 420 -83.57 81.71 -22.93
N MET A 421 -83.96 82.78 -22.24
CA MET A 421 -85.32 82.97 -21.74
C MET A 421 -86.33 83.01 -22.90
N LEU A 422 -86.05 83.78 -23.96
CA LEU A 422 -86.90 83.88 -25.15
C LEU A 422 -86.99 82.55 -25.91
N SER A 423 -85.88 81.82 -26.05
CA SER A 423 -85.89 80.47 -26.65
C SER A 423 -86.78 79.53 -25.84
N ARG A 424 -86.66 79.54 -24.51
CA ARG A 424 -87.45 78.67 -23.64
C ARG A 424 -88.94 79.04 -23.66
N ILE A 425 -89.25 80.33 -23.74
CA ILE A 425 -90.61 80.82 -23.95
C ILE A 425 -91.16 80.30 -25.30
N ASN A 426 -90.35 80.29 -26.36
CA ASN A 426 -90.75 79.71 -27.64
C ASN A 426 -91.06 78.21 -27.51
N ASP A 427 -90.20 77.43 -26.84
CA ASP A 427 -90.43 76.00 -26.61
C ASP A 427 -91.71 75.73 -25.80
N ILE A 428 -91.96 76.53 -24.76
CA ILE A 428 -93.19 76.47 -23.97
C ILE A 428 -94.40 76.79 -24.86
N GLY A 429 -94.31 77.80 -25.72
CA GLY A 429 -95.36 78.14 -26.67
C GLY A 429 -95.65 77.01 -27.66
N ILE A 430 -94.62 76.41 -28.25
CA ILE A 430 -94.74 75.28 -29.18
C ILE A 430 -95.37 74.08 -28.48
N SER A 431 -94.88 73.72 -27.29
CA SER A 431 -95.42 72.59 -26.52
C SER A 431 -96.87 72.80 -26.06
N ARG A 432 -97.30 74.05 -25.87
CA ARG A 432 -98.71 74.40 -25.61
C ARG A 432 -99.55 74.58 -26.88
N GLY A 433 -99.01 74.22 -28.04
CA GLY A 433 -99.75 74.08 -29.29
C GLY A 433 -99.88 75.37 -30.10
N MET A 434 -99.04 76.37 -29.87
CA MET A 434 -99.11 77.63 -30.62
C MET A 434 -98.72 77.49 -32.09
N ILE A 435 -99.21 78.41 -32.94
CA ILE A 435 -98.83 78.49 -34.35
C ILE A 435 -97.38 78.97 -34.47
N THR A 436 -96.57 78.19 -35.19
CA THR A 436 -95.20 78.55 -35.58
C THR A 436 -95.18 79.10 -37.00
N TYR A 437 -94.15 79.88 -37.32
CA TYR A 437 -93.77 80.23 -38.68
C TYR A 437 -93.31 78.98 -39.46
N ALA A 438 -93.12 79.14 -40.77
CA ALA A 438 -92.74 78.07 -41.69
C ALA A 438 -91.37 77.43 -41.38
N ASP A 439 -90.52 78.12 -40.61
CA ASP A 439 -89.23 77.63 -40.12
C ASP A 439 -89.31 76.87 -38.79
N GLY A 440 -90.53 76.65 -38.26
CA GLY A 440 -90.76 75.99 -36.98
C GLY A 440 -90.55 76.89 -35.76
N THR A 441 -90.23 78.17 -35.95
CA THR A 441 -90.08 79.12 -34.83
C THR A 441 -91.40 79.78 -34.49
N LEU A 442 -91.56 80.18 -33.24
CA LEU A 442 -92.79 80.82 -32.76
C LEU A 442 -92.76 82.35 -32.90
N GLY A 443 -91.55 82.93 -32.81
CA GLY A 443 -91.27 84.37 -32.76
C GLY A 443 -91.92 85.10 -31.58
N THR A 444 -91.25 86.13 -31.09
CA THR A 444 -91.78 86.99 -30.01
C THR A 444 -92.06 88.39 -30.54
N ALA A 445 -93.21 88.98 -30.21
CA ALA A 445 -93.58 90.36 -30.60
C ALA A 445 -92.87 91.44 -29.76
N LEU A 446 -91.65 91.14 -29.31
CA LEU A 446 -90.77 92.05 -28.59
C LEU A 446 -89.97 92.85 -29.63
N THR A 447 -90.09 94.18 -29.60
CA THR A 447 -89.30 95.05 -30.47
C THR A 447 -87.85 95.14 -29.99
N GLY A 448 -86.92 95.42 -30.90
CA GLY A 448 -85.51 95.60 -30.53
C GLY A 448 -85.29 96.69 -29.47
N ASP A 449 -86.12 97.75 -29.50
CA ASP A 449 -86.07 98.84 -28.51
C ASP A 449 -86.52 98.39 -27.12
N GLU A 450 -87.57 97.55 -27.02
CA GLU A 450 -88.05 96.98 -25.75
C GLU A 450 -87.02 96.03 -25.15
N PHE A 451 -86.40 95.18 -25.98
CA PHE A 451 -85.31 94.30 -25.55
C PHE A 451 -84.13 95.08 -24.95
N MET A 452 -83.70 96.14 -25.64
CA MET A 452 -82.61 97.00 -25.15
C MET A 452 -82.98 97.78 -23.88
N ALA A 453 -84.27 98.13 -23.69
CA ALA A 453 -84.74 98.76 -22.48
C ALA A 453 -84.67 97.80 -21.27
N THR A 454 -85.07 96.53 -21.44
CA THR A 454 -84.96 95.50 -20.40
C THR A 454 -83.50 95.24 -20.02
N LEU A 455 -82.58 95.13 -20.99
CA LEU A 455 -81.14 94.98 -20.72
C LEU A 455 -80.57 96.13 -19.87
N ARG A 456 -80.97 97.38 -20.17
CA ARG A 456 -80.56 98.54 -19.38
C ARG A 456 -81.10 98.51 -17.95
N GLN A 457 -82.34 98.06 -17.75
CA GLN A 457 -82.91 97.92 -16.41
C GLN A 457 -82.18 96.84 -15.61
N MET A 458 -81.86 95.70 -16.21
CA MET A 458 -81.10 94.64 -15.52
C MET A 458 -79.72 95.14 -15.07
N ARG A 459 -79.00 95.86 -15.93
CA ARG A 459 -77.65 96.40 -15.62
C ARG A 459 -77.62 97.50 -14.54
N GLN A 460 -78.77 98.02 -14.11
CA GLN A 460 -78.82 98.98 -13.00
C GLN A 460 -78.81 98.31 -11.62
N HIS A 461 -78.90 96.98 -11.58
CA HIS A 461 -78.85 96.18 -10.37
C HIS A 461 -77.55 95.35 -10.33
N ASP A 462 -76.90 95.31 -9.16
CA ASP A 462 -75.67 94.51 -8.92
C ASP A 462 -75.94 93.27 -8.05
N SER A 463 -77.22 92.92 -7.84
CA SER A 463 -77.69 91.84 -6.97
C SER A 463 -78.61 90.88 -7.73
N MET A 464 -79.11 89.86 -7.04
CA MET A 464 -80.12 88.95 -7.58
C MET A 464 -81.34 89.72 -8.07
N ILE A 465 -81.77 89.44 -9.29
CA ILE A 465 -83.00 89.99 -9.88
C ILE A 465 -83.88 88.86 -10.41
N GLU A 466 -85.17 89.10 -10.47
CA GLU A 466 -86.15 88.24 -11.13
C GLU A 466 -86.59 88.90 -12.44
N VAL A 467 -86.39 88.23 -13.57
CA VAL A 467 -86.94 88.65 -14.86
C VAL A 467 -88.20 87.84 -15.14
N GLN A 468 -89.32 88.54 -15.22
CA GLN A 468 -90.63 87.97 -15.51
C GLN A 468 -91.03 88.31 -16.94
N ALA A 469 -91.29 87.29 -17.76
CA ALA A 469 -91.96 87.45 -19.04
C ALA A 469 -93.47 87.33 -18.82
N VAL A 470 -94.20 88.39 -19.15
CA VAL A 470 -95.63 88.53 -18.87
C VAL A 470 -96.41 88.65 -20.17
N ALA A 471 -97.58 88.03 -20.25
CA ALA A 471 -98.45 88.14 -21.41
C ALA A 471 -99.00 89.58 -21.57
N ARG A 472 -98.74 90.22 -22.73
CA ARG A 472 -99.16 91.60 -23.02
C ARG A 472 -100.70 91.73 -23.17
N HIS A 473 -101.31 90.72 -23.75
CA HIS A 473 -102.75 90.54 -23.90
C HIS A 473 -103.10 89.06 -23.74
N ASP A 474 -104.39 88.72 -23.81
CA ASP A 474 -104.82 87.31 -23.84
C ASP A 474 -104.19 86.60 -25.06
N ILE A 475 -103.42 85.53 -24.81
CA ILE A 475 -102.66 84.79 -25.83
C ILE A 475 -103.36 83.46 -26.10
N TRP A 476 -103.78 83.28 -27.35
CA TRP A 476 -104.45 82.08 -27.82
C TRP A 476 -103.48 81.26 -28.66
N ASN A 477 -103.59 79.93 -28.61
CA ASN A 477 -102.69 79.06 -29.39
C ASN A 477 -102.82 79.24 -30.92
N ALA A 478 -103.92 79.84 -31.37
CA ALA A 478 -104.16 80.18 -32.76
C ALA A 478 -103.54 81.51 -33.24
N VAL A 479 -102.85 82.28 -32.38
CA VAL A 479 -102.29 83.60 -32.72
C VAL A 479 -100.80 83.62 -32.45
N GLY A 480 -99.99 83.89 -33.48
CA GLY A 480 -98.55 84.17 -33.39
C GLY A 480 -98.21 85.51 -34.06
N PRO A 481 -97.07 86.16 -33.74
CA PRO A 481 -96.05 85.77 -32.77
C PRO A 481 -96.48 85.96 -31.30
N LEU A 482 -95.76 85.33 -30.37
CA LEU A 482 -96.04 85.43 -28.94
C LEU A 482 -95.78 86.85 -28.42
N SER A 483 -96.82 87.55 -27.98
CA SER A 483 -96.71 88.94 -27.50
C SER A 483 -96.49 89.01 -25.99
N ILE A 484 -95.27 89.37 -25.59
CA ILE A 484 -94.83 89.40 -24.19
C ILE A 484 -94.27 90.78 -23.81
N ASP A 485 -94.34 91.10 -22.51
CA ASP A 485 -93.61 92.18 -21.87
C ASP A 485 -92.60 91.59 -20.88
N LEU A 486 -91.36 92.09 -20.89
CA LEU A 486 -90.35 91.70 -19.91
C LEU A 486 -90.32 92.70 -18.75
N LYS A 487 -90.46 92.21 -17.51
CA LYS A 487 -90.37 93.00 -16.29
C LYS A 487 -89.19 92.55 -15.45
N VAL A 488 -88.37 93.50 -15.02
CA VAL A 488 -87.25 93.26 -14.10
C VAL A 488 -87.68 93.65 -12.70
N VAL A 489 -87.60 92.73 -11.75
CA VAL A 489 -87.96 92.92 -10.34
C VAL A 489 -86.73 92.63 -9.49
N PRO A 490 -86.23 93.57 -8.67
CA PRO A 490 -85.14 93.27 -7.75
C PRO A 490 -85.63 92.30 -6.66
N LEU A 491 -84.83 91.26 -6.39
CA LEU A 491 -85.05 90.36 -5.25
C LEU A 491 -84.24 90.93 -4.08
N ASP A 492 -84.83 91.89 -3.37
CA ASP A 492 -84.23 92.41 -2.14
C ASP A 492 -84.16 91.27 -1.10
N SER A 493 -82.98 91.07 -0.53
CA SER A 493 -82.76 90.24 0.67
C SER A 493 -83.21 90.98 1.93
#